data_AF-A0AAV0X3G2-F1
#
_entry.id   AF-A0AAV0X3G2-F1
#
_cell.length_a   1.000
_cell.length_b   1.000
_cell.length_c   1.000
_cell.angle_alpha   90.00
_cell.angle_beta   90.00
_cell.angle_gamma   90.00
#
_symmetry.space_group_name_H-M   'P 1'
#
loop_
_entity.id
_entity.type
_entity.pdbx_description
1 polymer ?
#
loop_
_entity_poly.entity_id
_entity_poly.type
_entity_poly.pdbx_seq_one_letter_code
_entity_poly.pdbx_strand_id
1 'polypeptide(L)'
;MYRQILIHQEHRNYQRILCRDSPEKELLHFQLNTVTYGTTSAPFQATRGLQELANISGAKHPQASQVIAQDFYVDDLITGPHSISICQEIQREVTMILQSAGMTLHKWCANSPQLIG
;
A
#
# COMPACT_ATOMS: atom_id res chain seq x y z
N MET A 1 2.48 1.68 1.32
CA MET A 1 1.64 1.77 0.11
C MET A 1 1.80 3.11 -0.63
N TYR A 2 1.27 4.23 -0.14
CA TYR A 2 1.22 5.53 -0.88
C TYR A 2 2.54 5.98 -1.52
N ARG A 3 3.65 5.91 -0.77
CA ARG A 3 4.98 6.33 -1.24
C ARG A 3 5.57 5.43 -2.35
N GLN A 4 4.94 4.32 -2.70
CA GLN A 4 5.36 3.48 -3.81
C GLN A 4 4.74 3.93 -5.15
N ILE A 5 3.88 4.95 -5.14
CA ILE A 5 3.16 5.42 -6.32
C ILE A 5 3.69 6.80 -6.69
N LEU A 6 4.34 6.89 -7.86
CA LEU A 6 4.86 8.15 -8.38
C LEU A 6 3.75 9.04 -8.90
N ILE A 7 3.88 10.33 -8.62
CA ILE A 7 3.05 11.38 -9.21
C ILE A 7 3.66 11.78 -10.54
N HIS A 8 2.81 12.03 -11.53
CA HIS A 8 3.24 12.55 -12.83
C HIS A 8 4.09 13.81 -12.65
N GLN A 9 5.21 13.90 -13.36
CA GLN A 9 6.23 14.92 -13.10
C GLN A 9 5.68 16.35 -13.14
N GLU A 10 4.74 16.62 -14.05
CA GLU A 10 4.06 17.92 -14.19
C GLU A 10 3.20 18.29 -12.97
N HIS A 11 2.63 17.29 -12.28
CA HIS A 11 1.76 17.53 -11.13
C HIS A 11 2.51 17.63 -9.80
N ARG A 12 3.78 17.21 -9.76
CA ARG A 12 4.57 17.24 -8.53
C ARG A 12 4.76 18.66 -7.98
N ASN A 13 4.72 19.68 -8.84
CA ASN A 13 4.85 21.08 -8.42
C ASN A 13 3.70 21.51 -7.50
N TYR A 14 2.54 20.86 -7.57
CA TYR A 14 1.39 21.11 -6.69
C TYR A 14 1.50 20.44 -5.32
N GLN A 15 2.56 19.66 -5.08
CA GLN A 15 2.83 18.98 -3.81
C GLN A 15 4.05 19.57 -3.09
N ARG A 16 4.31 20.87 -3.28
CA ARG A 16 5.40 21.55 -2.59
C ARG A 16 5.07 21.78 -1.13
N ILE A 17 6.07 21.57 -0.29
CA ILE A 17 6.03 21.93 1.12
C ILE A 17 7.13 22.93 1.42
N LEU A 18 6.83 23.86 2.32
CA LEU A 18 7.80 24.80 2.87
C LEU A 18 8.20 24.30 4.25
N CYS A 19 9.50 24.32 4.55
CA CYS A 19 10.03 23.87 5.82
C CYS A 19 11.14 24.80 6.28
N ARG A 20 11.17 25.10 7.58
CA ARG A 20 12.16 25.95 8.21
C ARG A 20 12.21 25.63 9.69
N ASP A 21 13.41 25.41 10.24
CA ASP A 21 13.56 25.01 11.65
C ASP A 21 13.29 26.17 12.62
N SER A 22 13.66 27.40 12.26
CA SER A 22 13.43 28.61 13.07
C SER A 22 13.29 29.85 12.19
N PRO A 23 12.63 30.93 12.66
CA PRO A 23 12.38 32.13 11.86
C PRO A 23 13.63 32.76 11.21
N GLU A 24 14.79 32.58 11.83
CA GLU A 24 16.08 33.13 11.43
C GLU A 24 16.79 32.30 10.35
N LYS A 25 16.40 31.03 10.17
CA LYS A 25 16.97 30.16 9.13
C LYS A 25 16.31 30.41 7.78
N GLU A 26 17.00 30.00 6.72
CA GLU A 26 16.47 30.03 5.36
C GLU A 26 15.21 29.16 5.23
N LEU A 27 14.22 29.65 4.47
CA LEU A 27 13.03 28.89 4.15
C LEU A 27 13.33 27.89 3.04
N LEU A 28 13.31 26.60 3.37
CA LEU A 28 13.50 25.52 2.40
C LEU A 28 12.17 25.16 1.73
N HIS A 29 12.25 24.71 0.49
CA HIS A 29 11.10 24.11 -0.21
C HIS A 29 11.43 22.71 -0.71
N PHE A 30 10.48 21.79 -0.56
CA PHE A 30 10.61 20.42 -1.06
C PHE A 30 9.46 20.10 -2.00
N GLN A 31 9.74 19.28 -3.00
CA GLN A 31 8.75 18.79 -3.95
C GLN A 31 8.56 17.30 -3.73
N LEU A 32 7.36 16.90 -3.32
CA LEU A 32 7.04 15.49 -3.11
C LEU A 32 6.85 14.79 -4.46
N ASN A 33 7.44 13.60 -4.60
CA ASN A 33 7.44 12.84 -5.86
C ASN A 33 6.35 11.77 -5.94
N THR A 34 5.79 11.39 -4.80
CA THR A 34 4.89 10.25 -4.65
C THR A 34 3.56 10.71 -4.09
N VAL A 35 2.53 9.86 -4.20
CA VAL A 35 1.25 10.10 -3.52
C VAL A 35 1.53 10.39 -2.04
N THR A 36 1.05 11.54 -1.57
CA THR A 36 1.21 11.98 -0.17
C THR A 36 -0.11 11.87 0.58
N TYR A 37 0.01 11.72 1.89
CA TYR A 37 -1.13 11.70 2.81
C TYR A 37 -1.81 13.07 2.85
N GLY A 38 -3.09 13.08 3.22
CA GLY A 38 -3.85 14.32 3.45
C GLY A 38 -4.48 14.94 2.21
N THR A 39 -4.23 14.41 1.01
CA THR A 39 -5.00 14.81 -0.18
C THR A 39 -6.25 13.93 -0.32
N THR A 40 -7.37 14.52 -0.73
CA THR A 40 -8.65 13.81 -0.87
C THR A 40 -8.57 12.62 -1.83
N SER A 41 -7.70 12.69 -2.84
CA SER A 41 -7.54 11.65 -3.86
C SER A 41 -6.53 10.56 -3.51
N ALA A 42 -5.71 10.73 -2.46
CA ALA A 42 -4.67 9.76 -2.13
C ALA A 42 -5.19 8.34 -1.88
N PRO A 43 -6.27 8.12 -1.09
CA PRO A 43 -6.81 6.78 -0.86
C PRO A 43 -7.21 6.10 -2.16
N PHE A 44 -7.94 6.81 -3.04
CA PHE A 44 -8.33 6.28 -4.34
C PHE A 44 -7.12 5.88 -5.20
N GLN A 45 -6.11 6.74 -5.30
CA GLN A 45 -4.92 6.45 -6.09
C GLN A 45 -4.17 5.21 -5.57
N ALA A 46 -4.09 5.06 -4.25
CA ALA A 46 -3.45 3.90 -3.64
C ALA A 46 -4.25 2.61 -3.85
N THR A 47 -5.55 2.65 -3.60
CA THR A 47 -6.44 1.50 -3.84
C THR A 47 -6.46 1.10 -5.31
N ARG A 48 -6.43 2.04 -6.26
CA ARG A 48 -6.31 1.72 -7.69
C ARG A 48 -5.03 0.94 -8.02
N GLY A 49 -3.92 1.24 -7.36
CA GLY A 49 -2.68 0.46 -7.47
C GLY A 49 -2.84 -0.98 -6.99
N LEU A 50 -3.49 -1.20 -5.85
CA LEU A 50 -3.81 -2.54 -5.35
C LEU A 50 -4.69 -3.33 -6.32
N GLN A 51 -5.73 -2.68 -6.88
CA GLN A 51 -6.63 -3.30 -7.86
C GLN A 51 -5.86 -3.75 -9.12
N GLU A 52 -4.89 -2.95 -9.58
CA GLU A 52 -4.07 -3.33 -10.72
C GLU A 52 -3.16 -4.53 -10.41
N LEU A 53 -2.56 -4.57 -9.21
CA LEU A 53 -1.76 -5.72 -8.77
C LEU A 53 -2.60 -7.01 -8.69
N ALA A 54 -3.83 -6.91 -8.20
CA ALA A 54 -4.77 -8.03 -8.20
C ALA A 54 -5.06 -8.52 -9.62
N ASN A 55 -5.36 -7.61 -10.55
CA ASN A 55 -5.65 -7.93 -11.95
C ASN A 55 -4.48 -8.67 -12.62
N ILE A 56 -3.27 -8.12 -12.53
CA ILE A 56 -2.07 -8.69 -13.17
C ILE A 56 -1.71 -10.05 -12.57
N SER A 57 -1.91 -10.23 -11.26
CA SER A 57 -1.56 -11.47 -10.56
C SER A 57 -2.63 -12.56 -10.65
N GLY A 58 -3.84 -12.22 -11.09
CA GLY A 58 -5.02 -13.09 -10.98
C GLY A 58 -4.93 -14.41 -11.74
N ALA A 59 -4.17 -14.46 -12.84
CA ALA A 59 -3.95 -15.69 -13.59
C ALA A 59 -3.08 -16.71 -12.85
N LYS A 60 -2.17 -16.24 -11.99
CA LYS A 60 -1.22 -17.11 -11.26
C LYS A 60 -1.65 -17.36 -9.81
N HIS A 61 -2.25 -16.37 -9.17
CA HIS A 61 -2.62 -16.39 -7.76
C HIS A 61 -4.07 -15.91 -7.58
N PRO A 62 -5.07 -16.66 -8.07
CA PRO A 62 -6.46 -16.19 -8.12
C PRO A 62 -7.04 -15.86 -6.73
N GLN A 63 -6.72 -16.68 -5.71
CA GLN A 63 -7.19 -16.44 -4.34
C GLN A 63 -6.55 -15.20 -3.72
N ALA A 64 -5.23 -15.06 -3.79
CA ALA A 64 -4.53 -13.89 -3.28
C ALA A 64 -4.94 -12.60 -4.01
N SER A 65 -5.14 -12.66 -5.33
CA SER A 65 -5.67 -11.54 -6.11
C SER A 65 -7.06 -11.11 -5.66
N GLN A 66 -7.95 -12.08 -5.39
CA GLN A 66 -9.28 -11.76 -4.87
C GLN A 66 -9.18 -11.03 -3.51
N VAL A 67 -8.34 -11.54 -2.61
CA VAL A 67 -8.08 -10.91 -1.31
C VAL A 67 -7.52 -9.49 -1.47
N ILE A 68 -6.54 -9.27 -2.34
CA ILE A 68 -6.00 -7.93 -2.60
C ILE A 68 -7.08 -6.99 -3.14
N ALA A 69 -8.00 -7.50 -3.97
CA ALA A 69 -9.05 -6.69 -4.57
C ALA A 69 -10.20 -6.36 -3.60
N GLN A 70 -10.47 -7.20 -2.59
CA GLN A 70 -11.72 -7.13 -1.82
C GLN A 70 -11.51 -6.90 -0.32
N ASP A 71 -10.37 -7.31 0.24
CA ASP A 71 -10.20 -7.42 1.70
C ASP A 71 -9.35 -6.28 2.29
N PHE A 72 -9.00 -5.26 1.48
CA PHE A 72 -8.31 -4.07 1.96
C PHE A 72 -9.30 -3.00 2.45
N TYR A 73 -9.12 -2.57 3.70
CA TYR A 73 -9.64 -1.30 4.19
C TYR A 73 -8.53 -0.26 4.13
N VAL A 74 -8.51 0.52 3.04
CA VAL A 74 -7.45 1.50 2.75
C VAL A 74 -6.06 0.83 2.72
N ASP A 75 -5.26 0.94 3.79
CA ASP A 75 -3.93 0.37 3.92
C ASP A 75 -3.86 -0.90 4.78
N ASP A 76 -4.97 -1.28 5.43
CA ASP A 76 -5.07 -2.48 6.25
C ASP A 76 -5.66 -3.65 5.45
N LEU A 77 -4.98 -4.78 5.45
CA LEU A 77 -5.51 -6.04 4.94
C LEU A 77 -6.26 -6.78 6.05
N ILE A 78 -7.54 -7.08 5.83
CA ILE A 78 -8.40 -7.76 6.80
C ILE A 78 -9.08 -8.94 6.10
N THR A 79 -8.50 -10.12 6.25
CA THR A 79 -8.99 -11.37 5.63
C THR A 79 -9.13 -12.50 6.65
N GLY A 80 -9.95 -13.50 6.35
CA GLY A 80 -10.24 -14.59 7.27
C GLY A 80 -10.90 -15.80 6.61
N PRO A 81 -10.15 -16.63 5.86
CA PRO A 81 -10.69 -17.88 5.31
C PRO A 81 -10.95 -18.92 6.42
N HIS A 82 -11.67 -19.99 6.07
CA HIS A 82 -12.12 -21.02 7.03
C HIS A 82 -11.04 -22.01 7.52
N SER A 83 -9.79 -21.89 7.06
CA SER A 83 -8.71 -22.83 7.40
C SER A 83 -7.38 -22.10 7.58
N ILE A 84 -6.62 -22.51 8.61
CA ILE A 84 -5.31 -21.96 8.92
C ILE A 84 -4.33 -22.18 7.76
N SER A 85 -4.36 -23.35 7.13
CA SER A 85 -3.51 -23.64 5.96
C SER A 85 -3.77 -22.67 4.80
N ILE A 86 -5.03 -22.34 4.55
CA ILE A 86 -5.44 -21.37 3.52
C ILE A 86 -4.99 -19.95 3.94
N CYS A 87 -5.13 -19.57 5.21
CA CYS A 87 -4.61 -18.30 5.71
C CYS A 87 -3.11 -18.16 5.44
N GLN A 88 -2.31 -19.19 5.71
CA GLN A 88 -0.86 -19.18 5.51
C GLN A 88 -0.50 -19.04 4.03
N GLU A 89 -1.23 -19.74 3.15
CA GLU A 89 -1.03 -19.63 1.71
C GLU A 89 -1.37 -18.24 1.20
N ILE A 90 -2.53 -17.69 1.58
CA ILE A 90 -2.94 -16.32 1.23
C ILE A 90 -1.93 -15.30 1.76
N GLN A 91 -1.51 -15.41 3.02
CA GLN A 91 -0.51 -14.53 3.62
C GLN A 91 0.78 -14.52 2.81
N ARG A 92 1.29 -15.69 2.43
CA ARG A 92 2.50 -15.86 1.62
C ARG A 92 2.35 -15.23 0.24
N GLU A 93 1.27 -15.55 -0.46
CA GLU A 93 1.04 -15.07 -1.84
C GLU A 93 0.78 -13.58 -1.90
N VAL A 94 -0.08 -13.05 -1.02
CA VAL A 94 -0.35 -11.61 -0.94
C VAL A 94 0.93 -10.85 -0.61
N THR A 95 1.73 -11.33 0.34
CA THR A 95 3.03 -10.72 0.67
C THR A 95 3.94 -10.67 -0.56
N MET A 96 4.06 -11.78 -1.29
CA MET A 96 4.88 -11.86 -2.51
C MET A 96 4.41 -10.86 -3.58
N ILE A 97 3.10 -10.84 -3.87
CA ILE A 97 2.51 -9.97 -4.89
C ILE A 97 2.74 -8.51 -4.54
N LEU A 98 2.43 -8.09 -3.31
CA LEU A 98 2.57 -6.69 -2.92
C LEU A 98 4.04 -6.27 -2.80
N GLN A 99 4.93 -7.17 -2.37
CA GLN A 99 6.37 -6.93 -2.35
C GLN A 99 6.94 -6.68 -3.75
N SER A 100 6.40 -7.31 -4.80
CA SER A 100 6.81 -7.05 -6.19
C SER A 100 6.61 -5.58 -6.62
N ALA A 101 5.70 -4.87 -5.95
CA ALA A 101 5.41 -3.45 -6.15
C ALA A 101 5.99 -2.55 -5.04
N GLY A 102 6.88 -3.07 -4.19
CA GLY A 102 7.44 -2.35 -3.04
C GLY A 102 6.43 -2.08 -1.90
N MET A 103 5.23 -2.65 -1.97
CA MET A 103 4.17 -2.51 -0.97
C MET A 103 4.31 -3.61 0.08
N THR A 104 5.22 -3.45 1.03
CA THR A 104 5.44 -4.48 2.06
C THR A 104 4.35 -4.41 3.14
N LEU A 105 3.74 -5.55 3.46
CA LEU A 105 2.84 -5.70 4.61
C LEU A 105 3.65 -5.90 5.90
N HIS A 106 3.16 -5.33 6.99
CA HIS A 106 3.82 -5.37 8.30
C HIS A 106 2.79 -5.58 9.41
N LYS A 107 3.25 -5.96 10.60
CA LYS A 107 2.43 -6.08 11.82
C LYS A 107 1.25 -7.05 11.66
N TRP A 108 1.54 -8.28 11.25
CA TRP A 108 0.52 -9.33 11.18
C TRP A 108 -0.11 -9.58 12.55
N CYS A 109 -1.44 -9.55 12.58
CA CYS A 109 -2.26 -9.84 13.77
C CYS A 109 -3.23 -10.96 13.41
N ALA A 110 -3.38 -11.96 14.28
CA ALA A 110 -4.29 -13.08 14.06
C ALA A 110 -4.81 -13.65 15.37
N ASN A 111 -5.92 -14.38 15.29
CA ASN A 111 -6.48 -15.17 16.40
C ASN A 111 -5.74 -16.49 16.64
N SER A 112 -4.91 -16.94 15.69
CA SER A 112 -4.09 -18.14 15.79
C SER A 112 -2.59 -17.77 15.78
N PRO A 113 -1.81 -18.21 16.78
CA PRO A 113 -0.36 -18.01 16.80
C PRO A 113 0.38 -18.60 15.59
N GLN A 114 -0.21 -19.58 14.90
CA GLN A 114 0.37 -20.22 13.72
C GLN A 114 0.45 -19.29 12.49
N LEU A 115 -0.19 -18.13 12.57
CA LEU A 115 -0.25 -17.10 11.54
C LEU A 115 0.63 -15.87 11.87
N ILE A 116 1.23 -15.85 13.07
CA ILE A 116 2.07 -14.77 13.57
C ILE A 116 3.49 -15.32 13.71
N GLY A 117 4.41 -14.81 12.91
CA GLY A 117 5.84 -15.15 12.96
C GLY A 117 6.60 -14.32 13.97
#